data_AF-A0A379EE35-F1
#
_entry.id   AF-A0A379EE35-F1
#
_cell.length_a   1.000
_cell.length_b   1.000
_cell.length_c   1.000
_cell.angle_alpha   90.00
_cell.angle_beta   90.00
_cell.angle_gamma   90.00
#
_symmetry.space_group_name_H-M   'P 1'
#
loop_
_entity.id
_entity.type
_entity.pdbx_description
1 polymer ?
#
loop_
_entity_poly.entity_id
_entity_poly.type
_entity_poly.pdbx_seq_one_letter_code
_entity_poly.pdbx_strand_id
1 'polypeptide(L)'
;MFLSALIVILAFSAMLYLRFNKGKIAEKMVHHKLMQLPEEYHVIDDVLFMSNGRSTQIDHIVVSPYAVFVIETKGYKGWILGGENSEY
;
A
#
# COMPACT_ATOMS: atom_id res chain seq x y z
N MET A 1 -30.47 23.23 6.35
CA MET A 1 -31.03 21.87 6.19
C MET A 1 -30.42 21.16 4.98
N PHE A 2 -30.45 21.72 3.77
CA PHE A 2 -29.83 21.08 2.59
C PHE A 2 -28.30 21.02 2.64
N LEU A 3 -27.62 22.11 3.06
CA LEU A 3 -26.16 22.13 3.19
C LEU A 3 -25.63 21.14 4.24
N SER A 4 -26.31 21.05 5.38
CA SER A 4 -25.96 20.10 6.44
C SER A 4 -26.16 18.65 6.00
N ALA A 5 -27.24 18.35 5.27
CA ALA A 5 -27.46 17.02 4.69
C ALA A 5 -26.38 16.66 3.66
N LEU A 6 -25.97 17.61 2.82
CA LEU A 6 -24.91 17.41 1.84
C LEU A 6 -23.57 17.07 2.53
N ILE A 7 -23.20 17.81 3.58
CA ILE A 7 -21.97 17.55 4.34
C ILE A 7 -21.99 16.14 4.95
N VAL A 8 -23.12 15.71 5.52
CA VAL A 8 -23.26 14.36 6.08
C VAL A 8 -23.09 13.28 5.01
N ILE A 9 -23.69 13.47 3.83
CA ILE A 9 -23.57 12.54 2.71
C ILE A 9 -22.11 12.45 2.22
N LEU A 10 -21.43 13.60 2.09
CA LEU A 10 -20.02 13.65 1.68
C LEU A 10 -19.09 13.02 2.72
N ALA A 11 -19.32 13.28 4.01
CA ALA A 11 -18.56 12.65 5.08
C ALA A 11 -18.76 11.13 5.09
N PHE A 12 -19.99 10.67 4.90
CA PHE A 12 -20.30 9.24 4.83
C PHE A 12 -19.67 8.58 3.59
N SER A 13 -19.75 9.20 2.42
CA SER A 13 -19.11 8.68 1.21
C SER A 13 -17.60 8.63 1.32
N ALA A 14 -16.97 9.67 1.90
CA ALA A 14 -15.55 9.68 2.20
C ALA A 14 -15.15 8.58 3.20
N MET A 15 -15.95 8.36 4.25
CA MET A 15 -15.72 7.27 5.20
C MET A 15 -15.78 5.91 4.52
N LEU A 16 -16.76 5.67 3.64
CA LEU A 16 -16.85 4.44 2.86
C LEU A 16 -15.65 4.28 1.93
N TYR A 17 -15.25 5.34 1.23
CA TYR A 17 -14.08 5.32 0.35
C TYR A 17 -12.80 4.93 1.11
N LEU A 18 -12.54 5.57 2.26
CA LEU A 18 -11.38 5.27 3.10
C LEU A 18 -11.43 3.83 3.63
N ARG A 19 -12.62 3.30 3.94
CA ARG A 19 -12.79 1.93 4.43
C ARG A 19 -12.49 0.89 3.35
N PHE A 20 -12.99 1.08 2.14
CA PHE A 20 -12.85 0.10 1.06
C PHE A 20 -11.51 0.18 0.31
N ASN A 21 -10.79 1.30 0.41
CA ASN A 21 -9.52 1.51 -0.29
C ASN A 21 -8.30 1.55 0.63
N LYS A 22 -8.38 0.96 1.84
CA LYS A 22 -7.28 1.02 2.83
C LYS A 22 -5.93 0.52 2.29
N GLY A 23 -5.91 -0.58 1.53
CA GLY A 23 -4.70 -1.14 0.92
C GLY A 23 -4.04 -0.16 -0.04
N LYS A 24 -4.78 0.26 -1.06
CA LYS A 24 -4.35 1.27 -2.05
C LYS A 24 -3.88 2.58 -1.41
N ILE A 25 -4.53 3.03 -0.35
CA ILE A 25 -4.11 4.24 0.39
C ILE A 25 -2.76 4.00 1.06
N ALA A 26 -2.56 2.84 1.69
CA ALA A 26 -1.29 2.48 2.33
C ALA A 26 -0.16 2.34 1.30
N GLU A 27 -0.37 1.64 0.19
CA GLU A 27 0.59 1.51 -0.93
C GLU A 27 0.97 2.90 -1.45
N LYS A 28 -0.02 3.77 -1.68
CA LYS A 28 0.22 5.16 -2.11
C LYS A 28 1.05 5.94 -1.08
N MET A 29 0.80 5.77 0.21
CA MET A 29 1.60 6.44 1.25
C MET A 29 3.06 5.95 1.26
N VAL A 30 3.29 4.65 1.08
CA VAL A 30 4.64 4.07 0.97
C VAL A 30 5.34 4.61 -0.27
N HIS A 31 4.70 4.57 -1.44
CA HIS A 31 5.22 5.16 -2.67
C HIS A 31 5.68 6.63 -2.48
N HIS A 32 4.84 7.47 -1.86
CA HIS A 32 5.20 8.88 -1.61
C HIS A 32 6.44 9.03 -0.71
N LYS A 33 6.72 8.06 0.16
CA LYS A 33 7.95 8.02 0.95
C LYS A 33 9.13 7.52 0.15
N LEU A 34 8.96 6.52 -0.69
CA LEU A 34 10.01 6.01 -1.57
C LEU A 34 10.46 7.06 -2.60
N MET A 35 9.55 7.89 -3.09
CA MET A 35 9.87 9.02 -3.99
C MET A 35 10.70 10.13 -3.32
N GLN A 36 10.96 10.06 -2.01
CA GLN A 36 11.86 10.98 -1.29
C GLN A 36 13.31 10.45 -1.24
N LEU A 37 13.57 9.26 -1.79
CA LEU A 37 14.92 8.71 -1.88
C LEU A 37 15.77 9.51 -2.88
N PRO A 38 17.12 9.46 -2.76
CA PRO A 38 18.03 10.06 -3.73
C PRO A 38 17.83 9.55 -5.15
N GLU A 39 18.30 10.31 -6.15
CA GLU A 39 18.08 10.05 -7.58
C GLU A 39 18.63 8.69 -8.05
N GLU A 40 19.68 8.18 -7.40
CA GLU A 40 20.26 6.87 -7.69
C GLU A 40 19.36 5.69 -7.28
N TYR A 41 18.23 5.94 -6.62
CA TYR A 41 17.21 4.95 -6.27
C TYR A 41 16.03 5.04 -7.24
N HIS A 42 15.73 3.94 -7.92
CA HIS A 42 14.60 3.86 -8.85
C HIS A 42 13.48 3.03 -8.24
N VAL A 43 12.29 3.62 -8.13
CA VAL A 43 11.09 3.00 -7.59
C VAL A 43 10.22 2.50 -8.74
N ILE A 44 9.76 1.24 -8.66
CA ILE A 44 8.84 0.61 -9.60
C ILE A 44 7.69 0.02 -8.78
N ASP A 45 6.48 0.53 -8.99
CA ASP A 45 5.29 0.14 -8.24
C ASP A 45 4.41 -0.84 -9.02
N ASP A 46 3.59 -1.61 -8.30
CA ASP A 46 2.51 -2.46 -8.82
C ASP A 46 2.94 -3.45 -9.91
N VAL A 47 4.06 -4.16 -9.68
CA VAL A 47 4.61 -5.12 -10.64
C VAL A 47 3.84 -6.45 -10.56
N LEU A 48 3.03 -6.70 -11.58
CA LEU A 48 2.32 -7.97 -11.74
C LEU A 48 3.14 -8.97 -12.56
N PHE A 49 3.37 -10.16 -12.01
CA PHE A 49 4.03 -11.24 -12.74
C PHE A 49 3.18 -12.51 -12.75
N MET A 50 3.31 -13.26 -13.84
CA MET A 50 2.61 -14.51 -14.07
C MET A 50 3.61 -15.66 -14.02
N SER A 51 3.34 -16.67 -13.19
CA SER A 51 4.15 -17.88 -13.10
C SER A 51 3.25 -19.10 -12.87
N ASN A 52 3.44 -20.15 -13.67
CA ASN A 52 2.66 -21.40 -13.59
C ASN A 52 1.14 -21.18 -13.51
N GLY A 53 0.62 -20.21 -14.28
CA GLY A 53 -0.81 -19.88 -14.30
C GLY A 53 -1.32 -19.08 -13.08
N ARG A 54 -0.44 -18.67 -12.16
CA ARG A 54 -0.79 -17.85 -10.99
C ARG A 54 -0.18 -16.45 -11.13
N SER A 55 -0.95 -15.44 -10.76
CA SER A 55 -0.49 -14.06 -10.67
C SER A 55 0.01 -13.75 -9.26
N THR A 56 1.12 -13.04 -9.16
CA THR A 56 1.57 -12.43 -7.92
C THR A 56 1.91 -10.96 -8.20
N GLN A 57 1.58 -10.10 -7.25
CA GLN A 57 1.92 -8.68 -7.30
C GLN A 57 3.07 -8.42 -6.32
N ILE A 58 4.01 -7.57 -6.73
CA ILE A 58 4.94 -6.89 -5.84
C ILE A 58 4.51 -5.43 -5.76
N ASP A 59 4.27 -4.94 -4.55
CA ASP A 59 3.78 -3.57 -4.36
C ASP A 59 4.83 -2.53 -4.76
N HIS A 60 6.08 -2.66 -4.28
CA HIS A 60 7.16 -1.76 -4.64
C HIS A 60 8.49 -2.49 -4.81
N ILE A 61 9.22 -2.17 -5.88
CA ILE A 61 10.62 -2.54 -6.09
C ILE A 61 11.44 -1.26 -6.04
N VAL A 62 12.50 -1.25 -5.23
CA VAL A 62 13.50 -0.19 -5.24
C VAL A 62 14.82 -0.74 -5.74
N VAL A 63 15.29 -0.24 -6.87
CA VAL A 63 16.61 -0.57 -7.43
C VAL A 63 17.59 0.52 -7.04
N SER A 64 18.68 0.17 -6.35
CA SER A 64 19.74 1.10 -5.96
C SER A 64 21.12 0.61 -6.41
N PRO A 65 22.19 1.42 -6.26
CA PRO A 65 23.55 0.98 -6.56
C PRO A 65 24.06 -0.15 -5.67
N TYR A 66 23.37 -0.45 -4.56
CA TYR A 66 23.81 -1.40 -3.54
C TYR A 66 23.00 -2.69 -3.54
N ALA A 67 21.69 -2.62 -3.81
CA ALA A 67 20.78 -3.76 -3.74
C ALA A 67 19.45 -3.50 -4.47
N VAL A 68 18.65 -4.57 -4.60
CA VAL A 68 17.24 -4.50 -4.98
C VAL A 68 16.40 -4.81 -3.75
N PHE A 69 15.50 -3.89 -3.38
CA PHE A 69 14.56 -4.08 -2.28
C PHE A 69 13.18 -4.39 -2.84
N VAL A 70 12.59 -5.49 -2.35
CA VAL A 70 11.20 -5.86 -2.63
C VAL A 70 10.40 -5.53 -1.37
N ILE A 71 9.41 -4.65 -1.50
CA ILE A 71 8.65 -4.11 -0.38
C ILE A 71 7.18 -4.47 -0.58
N GLU A 72 6.62 -5.16 0.41
CA GLU A 72 5.20 -5.48 0.51
C GLU A 72 4.53 -4.51 1.51
N THR A 73 3.39 -3.94 1.15
CA THR A 73 2.69 -2.96 1.99
C THR A 73 1.48 -3.60 2.69
N LYS A 74 1.43 -3.49 4.02
CA LYS A 74 0.28 -3.91 4.83
C LYS A 74 -0.29 -2.73 5.63
N GLY A 75 -1.39 -2.17 5.14
CA GLY A 75 -2.10 -1.04 5.75
C GLY A 75 -2.95 -1.40 6.98
N TYR A 76 -2.38 -2.09 7.96
CA TYR A 76 -3.07 -2.49 9.20
C TYR A 76 -2.63 -1.66 10.41
N LYS A 77 -3.52 -1.53 11.39
CA LYS A 77 -3.22 -0.98 12.71
C LYS A 77 -3.31 -2.11 13.72
N GLY A 78 -2.36 -2.20 14.64
CA GLY A 78 -2.33 -3.23 15.68
C GLY A 78 -0.92 -3.75 15.92
N TRP A 79 -0.83 -4.87 16.61
CA TRP A 79 0.42 -5.56 16.88
C TRP A 79 0.80 -6.46 15.71
N ILE A 80 2.04 -6.36 15.26
CA ILE A 80 2.63 -7.32 14.33
C ILE A 80 3.25 -8.41 15.20
N LEU A 81 2.72 -9.62 15.08
CA LEU A 81 3.22 -10.82 15.75
C LEU A 81 3.81 -11.75 14.68
N GLY A 82 4.82 -12.53 15.04
CA GLY A 82 5.38 -13.54 14.15
C GLY A 82 6.40 -14.41 14.88
N GLY A 83 6.33 -15.71 14.66
CA GLY A 83 7.34 -16.68 15.08
C GLY A 83 7.59 -17.67 13.96
N GLU A 84 8.83 -18.13 13.81
CA GLU A 84 9.22 -19.09 12.74
C GLU A 84 8.40 -20.39 12.79
N ASN A 85 7.92 -20.77 13.98
CA ASN A 85 7.08 -21.94 14.22
C ASN A 85 5.73 -21.58 14.88
N SER A 86 5.25 -20.33 14.78
CA SER A 86 3.95 -20.01 15.36
C SER A 86 2.83 -20.55 14.47
N GLU A 87 1.84 -21.23 15.09
CA GLU A 87 0.60 -21.61 14.38
C GLU A 87 -0.35 -20.42 14.10
N TYR A 88 0.09 -19.21 14.47
CA TYR A 88 -0.58 -17.93 14.21
C TYR A 88 0.42 -16.88 13.73
#